data_AF-A0A934S2G3-F1
#
_entry.id   AF-A0A934S2G3-F1
#
_cell.length_a   1.000
_cell.length_b   1.000
_cell.length_c   1.000
_cell.angle_alpha   90.00
_cell.angle_beta   90.00
_cell.angle_gamma   90.00
#
_symmetry.space_group_name_H-M   'P 1'
#
loop_
_entity.id
_entity.type
_entity.pdbx_description
1 polymer ?
#
loop_
_entity_poly.entity_id
_entity_poly.type
_entity_poly.pdbx_seq_one_letter_code
_entity_poly.pdbx_strand_id
1 'polypeptide(L)'
;MKIFALAWLAVTSIPGFTQQDDSILKSESPDHAFFTATWRIPESDYIWQPDLDDFSLVVFPWVGKNELGDLDFSHDFTGRLPSQLQWSTDSKSIVVTTISSGGHSPWHYKTYVFSVADKRLVDADDLIGLVV
;
A
#
# COMPACT_ATOMS: atom_id res chain seq x y z
N MET A 1 -38.87 15.25 38.06
CA MET A 1 -39.03 13.97 37.35
C MET A 1 -37.72 13.61 36.70
N LYS A 2 -37.05 12.55 37.19
CA LYS A 2 -35.83 11.99 36.62
C LYS A 2 -36.23 10.90 35.63
N ILE A 3 -35.73 10.94 34.40
CA ILE A 3 -35.75 9.80 33.49
C ILE A 3 -34.29 9.58 33.04
N PHE A 4 -33.67 8.56 33.63
CA PHE A 4 -32.42 7.99 33.16
C PHE A 4 -32.77 7.03 32.02
N ALA A 5 -32.23 7.25 30.83
CA ALA A 5 -32.20 6.24 29.77
C ALA A 5 -30.74 5.81 29.58
N LEU A 6 -30.36 4.75 30.31
CA LEU A 6 -29.17 3.97 30.02
C LEU A 6 -29.48 3.12 28.78
N ALA A 7 -28.93 3.48 27.62
CA ALA A 7 -28.90 2.59 26.46
C ALA A 7 -27.59 1.82 26.49
N TRP A 8 -27.62 0.61 27.04
CA TRP A 8 -26.58 -0.40 26.84
C TRP A 8 -26.68 -0.89 25.39
N LEU A 9 -25.81 -0.39 24.51
CA LEU A 9 -25.52 -1.07 23.25
C LEU A 9 -24.45 -2.12 23.54
N ALA A 10 -24.92 -3.33 23.86
CA ALA A 10 -24.09 -4.52 23.75
C ALA A 10 -23.71 -4.67 22.27
N VAL A 11 -22.48 -4.29 21.94
CA VAL A 11 -21.86 -4.71 20.67
C VAL A 11 -21.68 -6.21 20.78
N THR A 12 -22.64 -6.95 20.22
CA THR A 12 -22.44 -8.36 19.90
C THR A 12 -21.35 -8.41 18.83
N SER A 13 -20.13 -8.75 19.24
CA SER A 13 -19.08 -9.17 18.33
C SER A 13 -19.59 -10.37 17.54
N ILE A 14 -19.90 -10.18 16.26
CA ILE A 14 -20.08 -11.29 15.33
C ILE A 14 -18.70 -11.92 15.16
N PRO A 15 -18.47 -13.17 15.60
CA PRO A 15 -17.20 -13.82 15.41
C PRO A 15 -17.13 -14.26 13.94
N GLY A 16 -16.19 -13.68 13.20
CA GLY A 16 -15.90 -14.06 11.83
C GLY A 16 -16.31 -12.99 10.84
N PHE A 17 -15.50 -11.93 10.75
CA PHE A 17 -15.12 -11.24 9.51
C PHE A 17 -14.14 -10.11 9.88
N THR A 18 -12.99 -10.48 10.42
CA THR A 18 -11.77 -9.70 10.16
C THR A 18 -11.13 -10.37 8.95
N GLN A 19 -11.72 -10.15 7.77
CA GLN A 19 -11.01 -10.44 6.53
C GLN A 19 -9.96 -9.33 6.42
N GLN A 20 -8.76 -9.64 6.88
CA GLN A 20 -7.60 -8.84 6.53
C GLN A 20 -7.53 -8.85 5.02
N ASP A 21 -7.70 -7.68 4.40
CA ASP A 21 -7.57 -7.54 2.96
C ASP A 21 -6.10 -7.73 2.62
N ASP A 22 -5.71 -8.98 2.34
CA ASP A 22 -4.33 -9.37 2.00
C ASP A 22 -3.81 -8.67 0.73
N SER A 23 -4.65 -7.89 0.02
CA SER A 23 -4.24 -7.06 -1.12
C SER A 23 -3.57 -5.73 -0.73
N ILE A 24 -3.76 -5.26 0.52
CA ILE A 24 -3.15 -4.02 1.00
C ILE A 24 -1.84 -4.37 1.71
N LEU A 25 -0.73 -4.07 1.04
CA LEU A 25 0.60 -4.14 1.63
C LEU A 25 0.84 -2.88 2.46
N LYS A 26 1.37 -3.06 3.66
CA LYS A 26 1.77 -1.95 4.53
C LYS A 26 3.10 -2.25 5.19
N SER A 27 3.90 -1.22 5.39
CA SER A 27 5.20 -1.33 6.01
C SER A 27 5.61 -0.01 6.66
N GLU A 28 6.36 -0.10 7.75
CA GLU A 28 6.90 1.05 8.45
C GLU A 28 8.42 1.07 8.31
N SER A 29 9.00 2.26 8.22
CA SER A 29 10.45 2.39 8.19
C SER A 29 11.04 1.92 9.54
N PRO A 30 12.20 1.27 9.56
CA PRO A 30 12.83 0.78 10.80
C PRO A 30 13.04 1.82 11.90
N ASP A 31 13.23 3.08 11.53
CA ASP A 31 13.37 4.23 12.44
C ASP A 31 12.03 4.87 12.83
N HIS A 32 10.91 4.34 12.35
CA HIS A 32 9.55 4.87 12.52
C HIS A 32 9.38 6.32 12.06
N ALA A 33 10.18 6.78 11.10
CA ALA A 33 10.01 8.09 10.48
C ALA A 33 8.89 8.10 9.43
N PHE A 34 8.64 6.96 8.77
CA PHE A 34 7.69 6.86 7.68
C PHE A 34 6.76 5.64 7.81
N PHE A 35 5.54 5.85 7.33
CA PHE A 35 4.55 4.82 7.06
C PHE A 35 4.37 4.70 5.55
N THR A 36 4.20 3.48 5.07
CA THR A 36 3.93 3.21 3.66
C THR A 36 2.87 2.16 3.52
N ALA A 37 1.99 2.37 2.56
CA ALA A 37 0.97 1.39 2.21
C ALA A 37 0.72 1.39 0.70
N THR A 38 0.08 0.34 0.24
CA THR A 38 -0.55 0.31 -1.07
C THR A 38 -2.02 0.64 -0.92
N TRP A 39 -2.52 1.54 -1.76
CA TRP A 39 -3.93 1.90 -1.82
C TRP A 39 -4.53 1.39 -3.11
N ARG A 40 -5.67 0.71 -3.03
CA ARG A 40 -6.35 0.19 -4.20
C ARG A 40 -7.16 1.30 -4.88
N ILE A 41 -7.01 1.43 -6.19
CA ILE A 41 -7.76 2.36 -7.04
C ILE A 41 -8.75 1.54 -7.87
N PRO A 42 -10.05 1.56 -7.52
CA PRO A 42 -11.06 0.86 -8.29
C PRO A 42 -11.15 1.38 -9.72
N GLU A 43 -11.24 0.48 -10.70
CA GLU A 43 -11.55 0.87 -12.07
C GLU A 43 -12.95 1.49 -12.14
N SER A 44 -13.04 2.68 -12.75
CA SER A 44 -14.26 3.49 -12.74
C SER A 44 -15.40 2.87 -13.55
N ASP A 45 -15.06 2.20 -14.66
CA ASP A 45 -16.03 1.58 -15.56
C ASP A 45 -16.48 0.19 -15.09
N TYR A 46 -15.65 -0.48 -14.28
CA TYR A 46 -15.84 -1.88 -13.89
C TYR A 46 -15.55 -2.15 -12.41
N ILE A 47 -16.19 -1.38 -11.52
CA ILE A 47 -16.02 -1.49 -10.05
C ILE A 47 -16.23 -2.90 -9.45
N TRP A 48 -16.83 -3.83 -10.19
CA TRP A 48 -17.07 -5.22 -9.76
C TRP A 48 -16.00 -6.21 -10.27
N GLN A 49 -15.02 -5.76 -11.06
CA GLN A 49 -13.92 -6.59 -11.58
C GLN A 49 -12.62 -6.23 -10.84
N PRO A 50 -12.36 -6.88 -9.68
CA PRO A 50 -11.28 -6.49 -8.79
C PRO A 50 -9.88 -6.70 -9.37
N ASP A 51 -9.77 -7.50 -10.42
CA ASP A 51 -8.57 -7.81 -11.19
C ASP A 51 -8.18 -6.72 -12.19
N LEU A 52 -9.08 -5.79 -12.48
CA LEU A 52 -8.82 -4.60 -13.30
C LEU A 52 -8.38 -3.39 -12.47
N ASP A 53 -8.38 -3.51 -11.14
CA ASP A 53 -8.05 -2.40 -10.27
C ASP A 53 -6.55 -2.07 -10.28
N ASP A 54 -6.29 -0.77 -10.28
CA ASP A 54 -4.96 -0.21 -10.13
C ASP A 54 -4.60 -0.07 -8.65
N PHE A 55 -3.32 0.17 -8.37
CA PHE A 55 -2.84 0.36 -6.99
C PHE A 55 -1.86 1.52 -6.92
N SER A 56 -2.00 2.38 -5.91
CA SER A 56 -1.01 3.40 -5.57
C SER A 56 -0.07 2.91 -4.48
N LEU A 57 1.22 3.20 -4.59
CA LEU A 57 2.11 3.28 -3.44
C LEU A 57 1.95 4.65 -2.80
N VAL A 58 1.69 4.71 -1.50
CA VAL A 58 1.60 5.97 -0.74
C VAL A 58 2.58 5.98 0.42
N VAL A 59 3.27 7.10 0.62
CA VAL A 59 4.24 7.30 1.70
C VAL A 59 3.83 8.51 2.51
N PHE A 60 3.77 8.33 3.84
CA PHE A 60 3.44 9.35 4.80
C PHE A 60 4.56 9.45 5.85
N PRO A 61 4.93 10.66 6.30
CA PRO A 61 5.79 10.82 7.46
C PRO A 61 4.97 10.59 8.73
N TRP A 62 5.60 10.07 9.78
CA TRP A 62 5.03 10.09 11.12
C TRP A 62 5.25 11.47 11.75
N VAL A 63 4.19 12.10 12.26
CA VAL A 63 4.25 13.38 12.98
C VAL A 63 4.13 13.17 14.49
N GLY A 64 3.56 12.04 14.90
CA GLY A 64 3.47 11.61 16.29
C GLY A 64 3.38 10.09 16.39
N LYS A 65 3.28 9.57 17.62
CA LYS A 65 3.30 8.12 17.87
C LYS A 65 2.20 7.31 17.14
N ASN A 66 1.10 7.95 16.75
CA ASN A 66 -0.02 7.32 16.04
C ASN A 66 -0.67 8.31 15.05
N GLU A 67 0.08 9.31 14.58
CA GLU A 67 -0.43 10.37 13.72
C GLU A 67 0.43 10.48 12.47
N LEU A 68 -0.18 10.19 11.32
CA LEU A 68 0.41 10.40 10.00
C LEU A 68 0.35 11.89 9.67
N GLY A 69 1.42 12.40 9.09
CA GLY A 69 1.45 13.72 8.48
C GLY A 69 0.79 13.73 7.10
N ASP A 70 1.02 14.83 6.40
CA ASP A 70 0.56 14.98 5.02
C ASP A 70 1.22 13.96 4.09
N LEU A 71 0.52 13.61 3.00
CA LEU A 71 1.03 12.71 1.97
C LEU A 71 2.35 13.24 1.40
N ASP A 72 3.44 12.49 1.58
CA ASP A 72 4.77 12.90 1.13
C ASP A 72 5.05 12.44 -0.31
N PHE A 73 4.54 11.26 -0.69
CA PHE A 73 4.70 10.70 -2.03
C PHE A 73 3.55 9.75 -2.39
N SER A 74 3.15 9.75 -3.66
CA SER A 74 2.23 8.76 -4.24
C SER A 74 2.67 8.36 -5.65
N HIS A 75 2.46 7.10 -6.02
CA HIS A 75 2.68 6.61 -7.37
C HIS A 75 1.70 5.50 -7.73
N ASP A 76 1.04 5.62 -8.88
CA ASP A 76 0.04 4.66 -9.34
C ASP A 76 0.66 3.62 -10.26
N PHE A 77 0.42 2.34 -9.96
CA PHE A 77 0.84 1.19 -10.73
C PHE A 77 -0.30 0.70 -11.63
N THR A 78 -0.43 1.30 -12.81
CA THR A 78 -1.49 0.91 -13.75
C THR A 78 -1.30 -0.49 -14.30
N GLY A 79 -2.32 -1.34 -14.16
CA GLY A 79 -2.33 -2.73 -14.64
C GLY A 79 -1.35 -3.65 -13.90
N ARG A 80 -0.94 -3.29 -12.67
CA ARG A 80 -0.02 -4.10 -11.87
C ARG A 80 -0.46 -4.16 -10.41
N LEU A 81 -0.36 -5.34 -9.82
CA LEU A 81 -0.68 -5.59 -8.43
C LEU A 81 0.61 -5.61 -7.61
N PRO A 82 0.75 -4.81 -6.55
CA PRO A 82 1.84 -4.95 -5.60
C PRO A 82 1.82 -6.33 -4.95
N SER A 83 2.96 -7.00 -4.93
CA SER A 83 3.12 -8.35 -4.35
C SER A 83 4.03 -8.35 -3.13
N GLN A 84 5.00 -7.43 -3.06
CA GLN A 84 5.87 -7.24 -1.90
C GLN A 84 6.19 -5.76 -1.71
N LEU A 85 6.39 -5.38 -0.45
CA LEU A 85 6.72 -4.03 0.00
C LEU A 85 7.69 -4.16 1.18
N GLN A 86 8.90 -3.62 1.04
CA GLN A 86 9.92 -3.72 2.09
C GLN A 86 10.78 -2.46 2.19
N TRP A 87 10.95 -1.97 3.41
CA TRP A 87 11.90 -0.91 3.72
C TRP A 87 13.34 -1.41 3.77
N SER A 88 14.28 -0.58 3.33
CA SER A 88 15.69 -0.77 3.63
C SER A 88 15.94 -0.62 5.13
N THR A 89 16.94 -1.33 5.64
CA THR A 89 17.28 -1.33 7.08
C THR A 89 17.71 0.02 7.60
N ASP A 90 18.15 0.92 6.71
CA ASP A 90 18.56 2.29 7.01
C ASP A 90 17.44 3.32 6.83
N SER A 91 16.20 2.89 6.56
CA SER A 91 15.02 3.74 6.34
C SER A 91 15.11 4.71 5.15
N LYS A 92 16.10 4.58 4.26
CA LYS A 92 16.28 5.53 3.15
C LYS A 92 15.53 5.16 1.88
N SER A 93 15.13 3.90 1.75
CA SER A 93 14.52 3.41 0.52
C SER A 93 13.49 2.32 0.77
N ILE A 94 12.63 2.13 -0.22
CA ILE A 94 11.60 1.09 -0.23
C ILE A 94 11.75 0.31 -1.52
N VAL A 95 11.67 -1.02 -1.42
CA VAL A 95 11.56 -1.91 -2.57
C VAL A 95 10.11 -2.38 -2.68
N VAL A 96 9.53 -2.23 -3.87
CA VAL A 96 8.19 -2.72 -4.20
C VAL A 96 8.30 -3.65 -5.39
N THR A 97 7.77 -4.86 -5.28
CA THR A 97 7.63 -5.75 -6.44
C THR A 97 6.17 -5.81 -6.86
N THR A 98 5.92 -5.86 -8.15
CA THR A 98 4.57 -5.90 -8.72
C THR A 98 4.44 -7.05 -9.71
N ILE A 99 3.28 -7.70 -9.71
CA ILE A 99 2.87 -8.68 -10.72
C ILE A 99 1.93 -8.03 -11.73
N SER A 100 1.90 -8.53 -12.96
CA SER A 100 0.91 -8.08 -13.96
C SER A 100 -0.49 -8.52 -13.53
N SER A 101 -1.47 -7.60 -13.59
CA SER A 101 -2.88 -7.93 -13.33
C SER A 101 -3.54 -8.70 -14.50
N GLY A 102 -2.97 -8.63 -15.70
CA GLY A 102 -3.46 -9.32 -16.89
C GLY A 102 -2.82 -10.69 -17.12
N GLY A 103 -3.62 -11.74 -17.25
CA GLY A 103 -3.20 -13.15 -17.44
C GLY A 103 -2.39 -13.47 -18.70
N HIS A 104 -1.93 -12.48 -19.44
CA HIS A 104 -1.12 -12.67 -20.66
C HIS A 104 0.38 -12.84 -20.36
N SER A 105 0.85 -12.56 -19.14
CA SER A 105 2.25 -12.80 -18.75
C SER A 105 2.39 -13.05 -17.23
N PRO A 106 2.03 -14.27 -16.75
CA PRO A 106 2.01 -14.59 -15.32
C PRO A 106 3.38 -14.54 -14.61
N TRP A 107 4.48 -14.27 -15.34
CA TRP A 107 5.85 -14.28 -14.82
C TRP A 107 6.55 -12.91 -14.90
N HIS A 108 5.86 -11.84 -15.33
CA HIS A 108 6.51 -10.53 -15.48
C HIS A 108 6.41 -9.73 -14.19
N TYR A 109 7.41 -9.90 -13.32
CA TYR A 109 7.60 -9.09 -12.13
C TYR A 109 8.34 -7.81 -12.48
N LYS A 110 7.84 -6.66 -12.00
CA LYS A 110 8.60 -5.40 -12.03
C LYS A 110 8.96 -5.02 -10.61
N THR A 111 10.21 -4.61 -10.42
CA THR A 111 10.72 -4.17 -9.13
C THR A 111 10.98 -2.68 -9.21
N TYR A 112 10.50 -1.96 -8.21
CA TYR A 112 10.69 -0.52 -8.09
C TYR A 112 11.44 -0.21 -6.82
N VAL A 113 12.28 0.82 -6.86
CA VAL A 113 12.99 1.35 -5.70
C VAL A 113 12.57 2.79 -5.49
N PHE A 114 12.01 3.09 -4.33
CA PHE A 114 11.71 4.45 -3.90
C PHE A 114 12.86 4.98 -3.05
N SER A 115 13.35 6.19 -3.35
CA SER A 115 14.29 6.94 -2.53
C SER A 115 13.55 8.01 -1.73
N VAL A 116 13.67 7.98 -0.41
CA VAL A 116 13.09 9.00 0.48
C VAL A 116 13.74 10.36 0.23
N ALA A 117 15.08 10.38 0.08
CA ALA A 117 15.82 11.62 -0.10
C ALA A 117 15.45 12.34 -1.39
N ASP A 118 15.26 11.58 -2.47
CA ASP A 118 14.96 12.12 -3.80
C ASP A 118 13.44 12.20 -4.08
N LYS A 119 12.61 11.65 -3.19
CA LYS A 119 11.16 11.46 -3.35
C LYS A 119 10.81 10.90 -4.72
N ARG A 120 11.58 9.90 -5.15
CA ARG A 120 11.52 9.36 -6.50
C ARG A 120 11.44 7.85 -6.47
N LEU A 121 10.51 7.33 -7.26
CA LEU A 121 10.40 5.92 -7.59
C LEU A 121 11.07 5.67 -8.94
N VAL A 122 11.86 4.60 -9.02
CA VAL A 122 12.55 4.17 -10.24
C VAL A 122 12.31 2.69 -10.47
N ASP A 123 12.12 2.28 -11.73
CA ASP A 123 12.10 0.89 -12.12
C ASP A 123 13.54 0.34 -12.00
N ALA A 124 13.71 -0.82 -11.36
CA ALA A 124 15.01 -1.43 -11.16
C ALA A 124 15.69 -1.73 -12.50
N ASP A 125 14.92 -2.15 -13.51
CA ASP A 125 15.43 -2.49 -14.84
C ASP A 125 16.06 -1.26 -15.53
N ASP A 126 15.51 -0.07 -15.29
CA ASP A 126 16.04 1.20 -15.81
C ASP A 126 17.40 1.55 -15.17
N LEU A 127 17.66 1.09 -13.94
CA LEU A 127 18.90 1.37 -13.22
C LEU A 127 20.04 0.40 -13.59
N ILE A 128 19.72 -0.88 -13.71
CA ILE A 128 20.72 -1.94 -13.96
C ILE A 128 21.01 -2.11 -15.45
N GLY A 129 20.10 -1.64 -16.32
CA GLY A 129 20.15 -1.87 -17.75
C GLY A 129 19.71 -3.29 -18.13
N LEU A 130 19.38 -3.50 -19.40
CA LEU A 130 19.06 -4.84 -19.91
C LEU A 130 20.31 -5.74 -19.81
N VAL A 131 20.21 -6.80 -19.02
CA VAL A 131 21.15 -7.92 -19.10
C VAL A 131 20.75 -8.74 -20.33
N VAL A 132 21.41 -8.47 -21.45
CA VAL A 132 21.25 -9.21 -22.72
C VAL A 132 22.26 -10.34 -22.81
#